data_AF-A0A6H9TQU3-F1
#
_entry.id   AF-A0A6H9TQU3-F1
#
_cell.length_a   1.000
_cell.length_b   1.000
_cell.length_c   1.000
_cell.angle_alpha   90.00
_cell.angle_beta   90.00
_cell.angle_gamma   90.00
#
_symmetry.space_group_name_H-M   'P 1'
#
loop_
_entity.id
_entity.type
_entity.pdbx_description
1 polymer ?
#
loop_
_entity_poly.entity_id
_entity_poly.type
_entity_poly.pdbx_seq_one_letter_code
_entity_poly.pdbx_strand_id
1 'polypeptide(L)'
;MVSLTPDAIAKLKTTAVRERPYAPRISIALAVRLLDKSDRYFDPFAVLDELDYLEGIRPTSKTKRESPFKGPHLQPFWHKHFSSARHLVRNIGIRWNLADGGNRDLDRMLREVAETYGEDPELWQAYLAHRLVVGGFEERAQRGLTGDWIIYAKHDGANYYLDLATHEEAKPEHAEKLLKKLRDGCFAEFPFAFP
;
A
#
# COMPACT_ATOMS: atom_id res chain seq x y z
N MET A 1 -9.72 -30.74 8.75
CA MET A 1 -8.54 -30.00 9.26
C MET A 1 -7.47 -30.09 8.19
N VAL A 2 -7.11 -28.99 7.54
CA VAL A 2 -6.01 -29.00 6.54
C VAL A 2 -4.71 -28.86 7.33
N SER A 3 -3.86 -29.88 7.31
CA SER A 3 -2.51 -29.81 7.87
C SER A 3 -1.54 -29.63 6.72
N LEU A 4 -0.75 -28.55 6.74
CA LEU A 4 0.31 -28.32 5.78
C LEU A 4 1.64 -28.77 6.39
N THR A 5 2.41 -29.57 5.65
CA THR A 5 3.77 -29.91 6.03
C THR A 5 4.69 -28.68 5.94
N PRO A 6 5.83 -28.65 6.65
CA PRO A 6 6.82 -27.59 6.51
C PRO A 6 7.23 -27.33 5.05
N ASP A 7 7.42 -28.38 4.25
CA ASP A 7 7.77 -28.27 2.83
C ASP A 7 6.63 -27.65 2.01
N ALA A 8 5.37 -27.98 2.31
CA ALA A 8 4.22 -27.39 1.65
C ALA A 8 4.11 -25.88 1.97
N ILE A 9 4.41 -25.49 3.21
CA ILE A 9 4.44 -24.08 3.63
C ILE A 9 5.57 -23.34 2.90
N ALA A 10 6.78 -23.91 2.85
CA ALA A 10 7.90 -23.32 2.15
C ALA A 10 7.59 -23.12 0.65
N LYS A 11 7.02 -24.14 -0.01
CA LYS A 11 6.61 -24.05 -1.41
C LYS A 11 5.51 -23.01 -1.63
N LEU A 12 4.52 -22.92 -0.74
CA LEU A 12 3.45 -21.92 -0.81
C LEU A 12 4.03 -20.50 -0.76
N LYS A 13 4.88 -20.21 0.23
CA LYS A 13 5.51 -18.90 0.40
C LYS A 13 6.38 -18.53 -0.79
N THR A 14 7.19 -19.47 -1.26
CA THR A 14 8.06 -19.29 -2.44
C THR A 14 7.24 -18.99 -3.69
N THR A 15 6.13 -19.70 -3.89
CA THR A 15 5.19 -19.44 -5.00
C THR A 15 4.54 -18.05 -4.87
N ALA A 16 4.08 -17.68 -3.67
CA ALA A 16 3.41 -16.41 -3.41
C ALA A 16 4.29 -15.20 -3.79
N VAL A 17 5.58 -15.28 -3.45
CA VAL A 17 6.54 -14.21 -3.79
C VAL A 17 7.25 -14.43 -5.12
N ARG A 18 6.93 -15.49 -5.86
CA ARG A 18 7.53 -15.84 -7.16
C ARG A 18 9.05 -15.97 -7.05
N GLU A 19 9.51 -16.89 -6.19
CA GLU A 19 10.93 -17.27 -6.04
C GLU A 19 11.86 -16.17 -5.47
N ARG A 20 11.30 -15.08 -4.93
CA ARG A 20 12.10 -14.02 -4.31
C ARG A 20 12.78 -14.48 -3.01
N PRO A 21 14.00 -13.97 -2.71
CA PRO A 21 14.85 -14.50 -1.63
C PRO A 21 14.28 -14.30 -0.22
N TYR A 22 13.33 -13.39 -0.06
CA TYR A 22 12.66 -13.14 1.22
C TYR A 22 11.48 -14.07 1.49
N ALA A 23 11.21 -15.08 0.64
CA ALA A 23 10.14 -16.06 0.83
C ALA A 23 10.07 -16.67 2.24
N PRO A 24 11.19 -17.04 2.91
CA PRO A 24 11.13 -17.58 4.27
C PRO A 24 10.60 -16.59 5.31
N ARG A 25 10.67 -15.28 5.03
CA ARG A 25 10.32 -14.18 5.95
C ARG A 25 8.92 -13.60 5.74
N ILE A 26 8.14 -14.12 4.80
CA ILE A 26 6.71 -13.79 4.71
C ILE A 26 5.90 -14.78 5.56
N SER A 27 4.80 -14.33 6.19
CA SER A 27 3.87 -15.24 6.88
C SER A 27 3.05 -16.07 5.89
N ILE A 28 2.45 -17.15 6.36
CA ILE A 28 1.43 -17.89 5.60
C ILE A 28 0.23 -16.99 5.30
N ALA A 29 -0.18 -16.13 6.24
CA ALA A 29 -1.30 -15.21 6.05
C ALA A 29 -1.07 -14.29 4.84
N LEU A 30 0.12 -13.69 4.74
CA LEU A 30 0.51 -12.87 3.59
C LEU A 30 0.64 -13.71 2.32
N ALA A 31 1.22 -14.91 2.39
CA ALA A 31 1.33 -15.80 1.25
C ALA A 31 -0.04 -16.13 0.64
N VAL A 32 -1.03 -16.43 1.49
CA VAL A 32 -2.41 -16.71 1.07
C VAL A 32 -3.02 -15.48 0.41
N ARG A 33 -2.86 -14.28 0.98
CA ARG A 33 -3.36 -13.04 0.34
C ARG A 33 -2.74 -12.77 -1.02
N LEU A 34 -1.43 -12.97 -1.17
CA LEU A 34 -0.72 -12.76 -2.43
C LEU A 34 -1.13 -13.75 -3.54
N LEU A 35 -1.65 -14.91 -3.16
CA LEU A 35 -2.14 -15.95 -4.07
C LEU A 35 -3.67 -15.89 -4.28
N ASP A 36 -4.39 -15.13 -3.47
CA ASP A 36 -5.84 -15.00 -3.58
C ASP A 36 -6.21 -14.30 -4.89
N LYS A 37 -7.03 -14.98 -5.70
CA LYS A 37 -7.54 -14.50 -6.99
C LYS A 37 -9.00 -14.10 -6.92
N SER A 38 -9.62 -14.16 -5.74
CA SER A 38 -11.03 -13.83 -5.56
C SER A 38 -11.30 -12.34 -5.74
N ASP A 39 -10.39 -11.48 -5.27
CA ASP A 39 -10.42 -10.04 -5.53
C ASP A 39 -9.75 -9.72 -6.88
N ARG A 40 -10.58 -9.54 -7.92
CA ARG A 40 -10.11 -9.18 -9.28
C ARG A 40 -9.41 -7.81 -9.35
N TYR A 41 -9.57 -6.97 -8.33
CA TYR A 41 -8.93 -5.67 -8.23
C TYR A 41 -7.69 -5.69 -7.33
N PHE A 42 -7.33 -6.85 -6.76
CA PHE A 42 -6.09 -7.01 -6.05
C PHE A 42 -4.96 -7.34 -7.03
N ASP A 43 -3.94 -6.48 -7.02
CA ASP A 43 -2.72 -6.69 -7.77
C ASP A 43 -1.59 -7.06 -6.80
N PRO A 44 -1.17 -8.33 -6.73
CA PRO A 44 -0.07 -8.74 -5.87
C PRO A 44 1.27 -8.12 -6.30
N PHE A 45 1.43 -7.70 -7.56
CA PHE A 45 2.68 -7.08 -8.01
C PHE A 45 2.90 -5.71 -7.37
N ALA A 46 1.83 -4.94 -7.12
CA ALA A 46 1.91 -3.70 -6.36
C ALA A 46 2.49 -3.89 -4.94
N VAL A 47 2.21 -5.04 -4.31
CA VAL A 47 2.79 -5.41 -3.01
C VAL A 47 4.25 -5.84 -3.17
N LEU A 48 4.50 -6.76 -4.11
CA LEU A 48 5.83 -7.32 -4.33
C LEU A 48 6.87 -6.27 -4.75
N ASP A 49 6.49 -5.27 -5.55
CA ASP A 49 7.33 -4.15 -5.93
C ASP A 49 7.86 -3.36 -4.72
N GLU A 50 7.02 -3.24 -3.68
CA GLU A 50 7.37 -2.50 -2.46
C GLU A 50 8.14 -3.39 -1.47
N LEU A 51 7.89 -4.71 -1.47
CA LEU A 51 8.75 -5.67 -0.77
C LEU A 51 10.16 -5.72 -1.39
N ASP A 52 10.26 -5.76 -2.72
CA ASP A 52 11.54 -5.72 -3.45
C ASP A 52 12.33 -4.44 -3.12
N TYR A 53 11.63 -3.30 -2.96
CA TYR A 53 12.24 -2.06 -2.50
C TYR A 53 12.75 -2.15 -1.05
N LEU A 54 11.94 -2.71 -0.13
CA LEU A 54 12.34 -2.88 1.27
C LEU A 54 13.52 -3.83 1.46
N GLU A 55 13.71 -4.77 0.53
CA GLU A 55 14.81 -5.74 0.52
C GLU A 55 16.03 -5.26 -0.29
N GLY A 56 15.98 -4.06 -0.86
CA GLY A 56 17.07 -3.50 -1.68
C GLY A 56 17.26 -4.18 -3.04
N ILE A 57 16.32 -5.03 -3.46
CA ILE A 57 16.30 -5.65 -4.80
C ILE A 57 15.93 -4.59 -5.84
N ARG A 58 15.04 -3.66 -5.48
CA ARG A 58 14.63 -2.54 -6.31
C ARG A 58 15.14 -1.21 -5.72
N PRO A 59 15.68 -0.28 -6.52
CA PRO A 59 16.25 0.97 -6.01
C PRO A 59 15.22 2.03 -5.62
N THR A 60 13.99 1.95 -6.15
CA THR A 60 12.99 3.02 -6.04
C THR A 60 11.62 2.50 -5.67
N SER A 61 10.89 3.28 -4.87
CA SER A 61 9.49 3.08 -4.54
C SER A 61 8.64 4.20 -5.15
N LYS A 62 7.40 3.89 -5.56
CA LYS A 62 6.42 4.92 -5.99
C LYS A 62 5.56 5.42 -4.84
N THR A 63 5.61 4.77 -3.68
CA THR A 63 4.82 5.14 -2.50
C THR A 63 5.67 5.88 -1.48
N LYS A 64 5.00 6.44 -0.46
CA LYS A 64 5.68 7.05 0.70
C LYS A 64 6.66 6.07 1.35
N ARG A 65 7.71 6.61 1.96
CA ARG A 65 8.70 5.84 2.74
C ARG A 65 8.02 5.07 3.87
N GLU A 66 8.57 3.90 4.18
CA GLU A 66 8.19 3.10 5.34
C GLU A 66 8.37 3.86 6.66
N SER A 67 7.49 3.58 7.62
CA SER A 67 7.60 4.17 8.95
C SER A 67 7.04 3.24 10.03
N PRO A 68 7.48 3.37 11.29
CA PRO A 68 6.88 2.62 12.39
C PRO A 68 5.43 3.07 12.59
N PHE A 69 4.57 2.14 13.05
CA PHE A 69 3.25 2.52 13.53
C PHE A 69 3.36 3.46 14.73
N LYS A 70 2.43 4.40 14.82
CA LYS A 70 2.28 5.30 15.98
C LYS A 70 1.19 4.75 16.89
N GLY A 71 1.40 4.82 18.21
CA GLY A 71 0.45 4.37 19.22
C GLY A 71 0.77 2.99 19.82
N PRO A 72 0.18 2.66 20.98
CA PRO A 72 0.62 1.53 21.80
C PRO A 72 0.27 0.15 21.22
N HIS A 73 -0.82 0.04 20.45
CA HIS A 73 -1.34 -1.27 20.03
C HIS A 73 -0.59 -1.91 18.86
N LEU A 74 0.06 -1.11 17.99
CA LEU A 74 0.72 -1.61 16.79
C LEU A 74 2.23 -1.41 16.80
N GLN A 75 2.78 -0.88 17.90
CA GLN A 75 4.21 -0.99 18.19
C GLN A 75 4.52 -2.46 18.53
N PRO A 76 5.62 -3.04 18.03
CA PRO A 76 6.76 -2.42 17.34
C PRO A 76 6.70 -2.50 15.80
N PHE A 77 5.53 -2.74 15.21
CA PHE A 77 5.43 -2.98 13.77
C PHE A 77 5.75 -1.73 12.93
N TRP A 78 6.12 -2.01 11.70
CA TRP A 78 6.34 -1.04 10.64
C TRP A 78 5.27 -1.21 9.57
N HIS A 79 4.98 -0.12 8.86
CA HIS A 79 4.17 -0.17 7.65
C HIS A 79 4.90 0.43 6.46
N LYS A 80 4.60 -0.13 5.30
CA LYS A 80 4.96 0.39 3.99
C LYS A 80 3.71 0.45 3.12
N HIS A 81 3.51 1.56 2.41
CA HIS A 81 2.39 1.69 1.50
C HIS A 81 2.63 0.85 0.24
N PHE A 82 1.57 0.23 -0.26
CA PHE A 82 1.45 -0.18 -1.66
C PHE A 82 0.26 0.56 -2.28
N SER A 83 0.32 0.85 -3.58
CA SER A 83 -0.75 1.56 -4.28
C SER A 83 -1.20 0.79 -5.51
N SER A 84 -2.48 0.90 -5.83
CA SER A 84 -3.12 0.19 -6.93
C SER A 84 -4.27 1.04 -7.47
N ALA A 85 -4.92 0.60 -8.56
CA ALA A 85 -5.96 1.38 -9.23
C ALA A 85 -7.09 1.85 -8.28
N ARG A 86 -7.46 1.05 -7.27
CA ARG A 86 -8.47 1.41 -6.25
C ARG A 86 -8.12 2.69 -5.46
N HIS A 87 -6.83 3.03 -5.39
CA HIS A 87 -6.31 4.18 -4.65
C HIS A 87 -6.21 5.47 -5.49
N LEU A 88 -6.55 5.42 -6.78
CA LEU A 88 -6.40 6.55 -7.71
C LEU A 88 -7.17 7.78 -7.23
N VAL A 89 -8.47 7.63 -6.96
CA VAL A 89 -9.36 8.72 -6.51
C VAL A 89 -8.83 9.35 -5.22
N ARG A 90 -8.37 8.53 -4.27
CA ARG A 90 -7.80 9.02 -3.02
C ARG A 90 -6.53 9.84 -3.25
N ASN A 91 -5.64 9.39 -4.13
CA ASN A 91 -4.39 10.09 -4.41
C ASN A 91 -4.62 11.42 -5.15
N ILE A 92 -5.55 11.45 -6.11
CA ILE A 92 -6.02 12.70 -6.75
C ILE A 92 -6.65 13.63 -5.72
N GLY A 93 -7.53 13.09 -4.87
CA GLY A 93 -8.16 13.83 -3.78
C GLY A 93 -7.15 14.47 -2.83
N ILE A 94 -6.08 13.76 -2.47
CA ILE A 94 -4.98 14.30 -1.65
C ILE A 94 -4.20 15.39 -2.40
N ARG A 95 -3.91 15.21 -3.70
CA ARG A 95 -3.18 16.21 -4.49
C ARG A 95 -3.88 17.56 -4.49
N TRP A 96 -5.19 17.53 -4.68
CA TRP A 96 -6.02 18.72 -4.81
C TRP A 96 -6.71 19.13 -3.52
N ASN A 97 -6.54 18.35 -2.46
CA ASN A 97 -7.19 18.55 -1.16
C ASN A 97 -8.73 18.62 -1.26
N LEU A 98 -9.33 17.75 -2.07
CA LEU A 98 -10.75 17.79 -2.42
C LEU A 98 -11.67 17.55 -1.20
N ALA A 99 -11.19 16.84 -0.18
CA ALA A 99 -11.96 16.57 1.03
C ALA A 99 -12.23 17.85 1.84
N ASP A 100 -11.31 18.81 1.80
CA ASP A 100 -11.39 20.07 2.54
C ASP A 100 -11.70 21.26 1.60
N GLY A 101 -12.36 20.98 0.47
CA GLY A 101 -12.83 22.01 -0.46
C GLY A 101 -11.80 22.52 -1.47
N GLY A 102 -10.60 21.94 -1.52
CA GLY A 102 -9.56 22.30 -2.48
C GLY A 102 -8.28 22.84 -1.85
N ASN A 103 -7.37 23.30 -2.71
CA ASN A 103 -6.16 24.01 -2.31
C ASN A 103 -5.78 25.08 -3.34
N ARG A 104 -4.80 25.92 -3.00
CA ARG A 104 -4.33 27.00 -3.88
C ARG A 104 -3.84 26.51 -5.25
N ASP A 105 -3.31 25.28 -5.32
CA ASP A 105 -2.85 24.71 -6.60
C ASP A 105 -4.04 24.31 -7.49
N LEU A 106 -5.11 23.78 -6.90
CA LEU A 106 -6.36 23.49 -7.60
C LEU A 106 -6.97 24.78 -8.14
N ASP A 107 -7.08 25.82 -7.30
CA ASP A 107 -7.63 27.11 -7.72
C ASP A 107 -6.81 27.72 -8.88
N ARG A 108 -5.49 27.61 -8.81
CA ARG A 108 -4.61 28.05 -9.89
C ARG A 108 -4.85 27.24 -11.16
N MET A 109 -4.89 25.92 -11.07
CA MET A 109 -5.14 25.06 -12.24
C MET A 109 -6.49 25.36 -12.90
N LEU A 110 -7.55 25.56 -12.09
CA LEU A 110 -8.88 25.92 -12.61
C LEU A 110 -8.86 27.28 -13.33
N ARG A 111 -8.19 28.29 -12.75
CA ARG A 111 -8.01 29.59 -13.41
C ARG A 111 -7.23 29.47 -14.71
N GLU A 112 -6.11 28.75 -14.72
CA GLU A 112 -5.30 28.52 -15.93
C GLU A 112 -6.13 27.89 -17.05
N VAL A 113 -6.96 26.88 -16.73
CA VAL A 113 -7.83 26.24 -17.73
C VAL A 113 -8.90 27.20 -18.24
N ALA A 114 -9.55 27.95 -17.35
CA ALA A 114 -10.57 28.93 -17.73
C ALA A 114 -9.98 30.05 -18.61
N GLU A 115 -8.82 30.60 -18.25
CA GLU A 115 -8.15 31.67 -18.99
C GLU A 115 -7.64 31.20 -20.36
N THR A 116 -7.18 29.95 -20.47
CA THR A 116 -6.56 29.44 -21.71
C THR A 116 -7.58 28.81 -22.67
N TYR A 117 -8.60 28.13 -22.15
CA TYR A 117 -9.53 27.31 -22.95
C TYR A 117 -11.00 27.65 -22.71
N GLY A 118 -11.35 28.54 -21.78
CA GLY A 118 -12.75 28.73 -21.32
C GLY A 118 -13.74 29.16 -22.40
N GLU A 119 -13.27 29.78 -23.48
CA GLU A 119 -14.08 30.19 -24.64
C GLU A 119 -14.23 29.08 -25.70
N ASP A 120 -13.61 27.92 -25.51
CA ASP A 120 -13.70 26.75 -26.41
C ASP A 120 -14.42 25.59 -25.72
N PRO A 121 -15.76 25.45 -25.93
CA PRO A 121 -16.59 24.41 -25.35
C PRO A 121 -16.25 22.98 -25.77
N GLU A 122 -15.32 22.75 -26.69
CA GLU A 122 -14.88 21.41 -27.05
C GLU A 122 -13.55 21.05 -26.36
N LEU A 123 -12.72 22.05 -26.06
CA LEU A 123 -11.40 21.86 -25.46
C LEU A 123 -11.39 21.95 -23.94
N TRP A 124 -12.12 22.88 -23.32
CA TRP A 124 -11.93 23.15 -21.89
C TRP A 124 -12.25 21.93 -21.01
N GLN A 125 -13.27 21.13 -21.35
CA GLN A 125 -13.63 19.94 -20.57
C GLN A 125 -12.54 18.88 -20.66
N ALA A 126 -12.00 18.66 -21.86
CA ALA A 126 -10.93 17.68 -22.08
C ALA A 126 -9.66 18.07 -21.32
N TYR A 127 -9.26 19.34 -21.40
CA TYR A 127 -8.10 19.85 -20.66
C TYR A 127 -8.31 19.82 -19.15
N LEU A 128 -9.49 20.23 -18.67
CA LEU A 128 -9.82 20.17 -17.25
C LEU A 128 -9.74 18.75 -16.72
N ALA A 129 -10.40 17.79 -17.40
CA ALA A 129 -10.40 16.40 -17.00
C ALA A 129 -8.98 15.81 -16.98
N HIS A 130 -8.19 16.07 -18.03
CA HIS A 130 -6.82 15.60 -18.11
C HIS A 130 -5.94 16.17 -16.98
N ARG A 131 -5.96 17.50 -16.78
CA ARG A 131 -5.14 18.16 -15.74
C ARG A 131 -5.55 17.71 -14.34
N LEU A 132 -6.85 17.62 -14.07
CA LEU A 132 -7.37 17.20 -12.77
C LEU A 132 -6.99 15.74 -12.45
N VAL A 133 -7.14 14.84 -13.42
CA VAL A 133 -6.98 13.40 -13.20
C VAL A 133 -5.56 12.93 -13.47
N VAL A 134 -5.09 13.03 -14.72
CA VAL A 134 -3.79 12.50 -15.15
C VAL A 134 -2.67 13.32 -14.55
N GLY A 135 -2.66 14.63 -14.82
CA GLY A 135 -1.62 15.53 -14.30
C GLY A 135 -1.58 15.54 -12.77
N GLY A 136 -2.75 15.66 -12.12
CA GLY A 136 -2.86 15.60 -10.67
C GLY A 136 -2.30 14.29 -10.08
N PHE A 137 -2.58 13.15 -10.70
CA PHE A 137 -2.05 11.86 -10.26
C PHE A 137 -0.53 11.75 -10.47
N GLU A 138 0.01 12.19 -11.61
CA GLU A 138 1.44 12.17 -11.90
C GLU A 138 2.23 13.03 -10.91
N GLU A 139 1.77 14.27 -10.65
CA GLU A 139 2.36 15.16 -9.65
C GLU A 139 2.30 14.55 -8.24
N ARG A 140 1.19 13.86 -7.92
CA ARG A 140 1.05 13.14 -6.65
C ARG A 140 2.05 12.00 -6.56
N ALA A 141 2.26 11.25 -7.64
CA ALA A 141 3.17 10.11 -7.69
C ALA A 141 4.62 10.54 -7.46
N GLN A 142 5.03 11.69 -8.00
CA GLN A 142 6.36 12.27 -7.73
C GLN A 142 6.59 12.58 -6.25
N ARG A 143 5.53 12.86 -5.49
CA ARG A 143 5.57 13.10 -4.02
C ARG A 143 5.31 11.83 -3.20
N GLY A 144 5.26 10.66 -3.83
CA GLY A 144 5.08 9.34 -3.19
C GLY A 144 3.63 8.99 -2.88
N LEU A 145 3.03 8.07 -3.63
CA LEU A 145 1.64 7.65 -3.51
C LEU A 145 1.28 7.10 -2.11
N THR A 146 -0.02 7.16 -1.81
CA THR A 146 -0.61 6.43 -0.69
C THR A 146 -1.41 5.22 -1.18
N GLY A 147 -1.64 4.29 -0.27
CA GLY A 147 -2.60 3.21 -0.43
C GLY A 147 -2.59 2.37 0.83
N ASP A 148 -3.04 1.14 0.70
CA ASP A 148 -3.05 0.16 1.78
C ASP A 148 -1.64 -0.23 2.24
N TRP A 149 -1.57 -0.92 3.37
CA TRP A 149 -0.33 -1.13 4.14
C TRP A 149 0.13 -2.57 4.06
N ILE A 150 1.43 -2.73 3.79
CA ILE A 150 2.22 -3.91 4.13
C ILE A 150 2.66 -3.72 5.58
N ILE A 151 2.34 -4.68 6.44
CA ILE A 151 2.72 -4.66 7.86
C ILE A 151 3.85 -5.66 8.09
N TYR A 152 4.90 -5.23 8.77
CA TYR A 152 6.07 -6.06 9.00
C TYR A 152 6.75 -5.74 10.33
N ALA A 153 7.52 -6.70 10.83
CA ALA A 153 8.42 -6.54 11.97
C ALA A 153 9.88 -6.50 11.49
N LYS A 154 10.74 -5.83 12.26
CA LYS A 154 12.19 -5.88 12.05
C LYS A 154 12.80 -6.76 13.13
N HIS A 155 13.62 -7.73 12.74
CA HIS A 155 14.29 -8.64 13.65
C HIS A 155 15.61 -9.09 13.04
N ASP A 156 16.70 -9.06 13.82
CA ASP A 156 18.06 -9.42 13.39
C ASP A 156 18.51 -8.80 12.07
N GLY A 157 18.20 -7.51 11.88
CA GLY A 157 18.58 -6.76 10.68
C GLY A 157 17.76 -7.09 9.43
N ALA A 158 16.75 -7.96 9.52
CA ALA A 158 15.87 -8.36 8.43
C ALA A 158 14.42 -7.92 8.66
N ASN A 159 13.66 -7.81 7.56
CA ASN A 159 12.23 -7.55 7.59
C ASN A 159 11.45 -8.89 7.56
N TYR A 160 10.43 -9.00 8.41
CA TYR A 160 9.50 -10.13 8.47
C TYR A 160 8.08 -9.66 8.20
N TYR A 161 7.51 -10.09 7.08
CA TYR A 161 6.28 -9.55 6.52
C TYR A 161 5.07 -10.33 7.01
N LEU A 162 4.17 -9.63 7.70
CA LEU A 162 3.10 -10.23 8.49
C LEU A 162 1.80 -10.32 7.72
N ASP A 163 1.25 -9.19 7.28
CA ASP A 163 -0.02 -9.17 6.55
C ASP A 163 -0.22 -7.82 5.84
N LEU A 164 -1.34 -7.71 5.12
CA LEU A 164 -1.84 -6.47 4.56
C LEU A 164 -2.98 -5.90 5.41
N ALA A 165 -3.09 -4.58 5.44
CA ALA A 165 -4.23 -3.88 6.03
C ALA A 165 -4.65 -2.70 5.15
N THR A 166 -5.96 -2.50 5.05
CA THR A 166 -6.48 -1.26 4.48
C THR A 166 -6.15 -0.07 5.37
N HIS A 167 -6.18 1.13 4.80
CA HIS A 167 -6.04 2.37 5.59
C HIS A 167 -7.09 2.48 6.71
N GLU A 168 -8.29 1.94 6.48
CA GLU A 168 -9.37 1.92 7.47
C GLU A 168 -9.05 0.97 8.62
N GLU A 169 -8.65 -0.28 8.32
CA GLU A 169 -8.27 -1.27 9.33
C GLU A 169 -7.15 -0.79 10.26
N ALA A 170 -6.35 0.17 9.81
CA ALA A 170 -5.16 0.62 10.49
C ALA A 170 -5.32 1.98 11.19
N LYS A 171 -6.54 2.51 11.27
CA LYS A 171 -6.85 3.66 12.11
C LYS A 171 -6.79 3.30 13.61
N PRO A 172 -6.54 4.27 14.51
CA PRO A 172 -6.41 4.03 15.94
C PRO A 172 -7.58 3.27 16.57
N GLU A 173 -8.81 3.56 16.15
CA GLU A 173 -10.03 2.91 16.66
C GLU A 173 -10.13 1.41 16.31
N HIS A 174 -9.39 0.94 15.29
CA HIS A 174 -9.38 -0.45 14.84
C HIS A 174 -8.07 -1.17 15.19
N ALA A 175 -7.14 -0.49 15.86
CA ALA A 175 -5.78 -0.97 16.07
C ALA A 175 -5.70 -2.29 16.86
N GLU A 176 -6.57 -2.47 17.87
CA GLU A 176 -6.64 -3.73 18.65
C GLU A 176 -7.12 -4.91 17.79
N LYS A 177 -8.11 -4.68 16.94
CA LYS A 177 -8.63 -5.70 16.02
C LYS A 177 -7.55 -6.10 15.00
N LEU A 178 -6.81 -5.12 14.50
CA LEU A 178 -5.68 -5.36 13.60
C LEU A 178 -4.56 -6.13 14.30
N LEU A 179 -4.18 -5.76 15.52
CA LEU A 179 -3.20 -6.50 16.32
C LEU A 179 -3.62 -7.95 16.52
N LYS A 180 -4.88 -8.18 16.90
CA LYS A 180 -5.42 -9.54 17.08
C LYS A 180 -5.30 -10.36 15.80
N LYS A 181 -5.72 -9.78 14.67
CA LYS A 181 -5.61 -10.41 13.33
C LYS A 181 -4.16 -10.80 13.01
N LEU A 182 -3.21 -9.89 13.24
CA LEU A 182 -1.79 -10.15 13.02
C LEU A 182 -1.28 -11.27 13.92
N ARG A 183 -1.63 -11.24 15.21
CA ARG A 183 -1.21 -12.26 16.18
C ARG A 183 -1.77 -13.63 15.81
N ASP A 184 -3.07 -13.73 15.56
CA ASP A 184 -3.73 -14.99 15.20
C ASP A 184 -3.15 -15.60 13.91
N GLY A 185 -2.79 -14.76 12.94
CA GLY A 185 -2.28 -15.21 11.64
C GLY A 185 -0.78 -15.49 11.60
N CYS A 186 0.03 -14.87 12.49
CA CYS A 186 1.48 -14.86 12.35
C CYS A 186 2.25 -15.36 13.59
N PHE A 187 1.62 -15.43 14.78
CA PHE A 187 2.34 -15.74 16.04
C PHE A 187 3.05 -17.10 16.01
N ALA A 188 2.40 -18.12 15.42
CA ALA A 188 2.98 -19.46 15.33
C ALA A 188 4.28 -19.51 14.51
N GLU A 189 4.43 -18.60 13.54
CA GLU A 189 5.61 -18.54 12.68
C GLU A 189 6.66 -17.54 13.19
N PHE A 190 6.20 -16.41 13.72
CA PHE A 190 7.04 -15.30 14.14
C PHE A 190 6.72 -14.85 15.58
N PRO A 191 6.92 -15.72 16.60
CA PRO A 191 6.59 -15.38 17.97
C PRO A 191 7.37 -14.16 18.50
N PHE A 192 8.61 -13.96 18.02
CA PHE A 192 9.45 -12.81 18.36
C PHE A 192 8.83 -11.46 17.98
N ALA A 193 7.88 -11.44 17.02
CA ALA A 193 7.23 -10.22 16.58
C ALA A 193 6.12 -9.75 17.53
N PHE A 194 5.72 -10.58 18.50
CA PHE A 194 4.61 -10.33 19.43
C PHE A 194 5.05 -10.58 20.88
N PRO A 195 5.89 -9.69 21.45
CA PRO A 195 6.34 -9.79 22.84
C PRO A 195 5.19 -9.62 23.85
#